data_AF-A0A179UV42-F1
#
_entry.id   AF-A0A179UV42-F1
#
_cell.length_a   1.000
_cell.length_b   1.000
_cell.length_c   1.000
_cell.angle_alpha   90.00
_cell.angle_beta   90.00
_cell.angle_gamma   90.00
#
_symmetry.space_group_name_H-M   'P 1'
#
loop_
_entity.id
_entity.type
_entity.pdbx_description
1 polymer ?
#
loop_
_entity_poly.entity_id
_entity_poly.type
_entity_poly.pdbx_seq_one_letter_code
_entity_poly.pdbx_strand_id
1 'polypeptide(L)'
;MTTFPSPLVLPGDDIALDADYPHQSFDSWLREEDRNETASRKNVVHVAAPPDIQPDVSFIYQWDTSQIKRDTSVPTLKVEDVLNSLETFYLGSPVKLQPNPIPVSFTSWESGGTRRGPKTKTKQEEPEYTRFNIEIECVRIRTRAAPDEIFQRQLKPRRPSRCCNQHSAQKCERTNIDKQNFYESADDTFVCGRAYGGSRVAVVSASRYNPILDGKHNVDCEQS
;
A
#
# COMPACT_ATOMS: atom_id res chain seq x y z
N MET A 1 -15.61 6.22 38.71
CA MET A 1 -16.67 6.40 37.69
C MET A 1 -16.66 5.15 36.83
N THR A 2 -17.73 4.36 36.87
CA THR A 2 -17.90 3.18 36.04
C THR A 2 -18.32 3.62 34.65
N THR A 3 -17.42 3.58 33.67
CA THR A 3 -17.73 3.86 32.27
C THR A 3 -18.70 2.78 31.79
N PHE A 4 -19.94 3.15 31.53
CA PHE A 4 -20.98 2.27 31.00
C PHE A 4 -21.22 2.64 29.52
N PRO A 5 -21.30 1.66 28.61
CA PRO A 5 -21.14 0.22 28.84
C PRO A 5 -19.69 -0.18 29.12
N SER A 6 -19.49 -1.30 29.83
CA SER A 6 -18.16 -1.89 29.99
C SER A 6 -17.57 -2.26 28.62
N PRO A 7 -16.23 -2.23 28.47
CA PRO A 7 -15.58 -2.67 27.25
C PRO A 7 -16.02 -4.09 26.88
N LEU A 8 -16.19 -4.36 25.59
CA LEU A 8 -16.39 -5.71 25.10
C LEU A 8 -15.07 -6.49 25.29
N VAL A 9 -15.04 -7.37 26.29
CA VAL A 9 -13.86 -8.20 26.59
C VAL A 9 -13.99 -9.52 25.84
N LEU A 10 -13.17 -9.73 24.80
CA LEU A 10 -13.13 -11.00 24.08
C LEU A 10 -12.06 -11.93 24.69
N PRO A 11 -12.25 -13.26 24.66
CA PRO A 11 -11.23 -14.21 25.13
C PRO A 11 -9.91 -14.03 24.36
N GLY A 12 -8.83 -13.76 25.09
CA GLY A 12 -7.49 -13.59 24.53
C GLY A 12 -7.08 -12.14 24.23
N ASP A 13 -7.98 -11.16 24.41
CA ASP A 13 -7.61 -9.75 24.34
C ASP A 13 -6.77 -9.33 25.55
N ASP A 14 -5.95 -8.28 25.40
CA ASP A 14 -5.08 -7.76 26.46
C ASP A 14 -5.86 -7.40 27.73
N ILE A 15 -7.09 -6.89 27.61
CA ILE A 15 -7.98 -6.57 28.75
C ILE A 15 -8.50 -7.84 29.45
N ALA A 16 -8.59 -8.97 28.74
CA ALA A 16 -8.94 -10.27 29.32
C ALA A 16 -7.76 -10.92 30.03
N LEU A 17 -6.53 -10.64 29.58
CA LEU A 17 -5.28 -11.16 30.14
C LEU A 17 -4.77 -10.33 31.32
N ASP A 18 -4.97 -9.01 31.27
CA ASP A 18 -4.61 -8.05 32.30
C ASP A 18 -5.79 -7.11 32.60
N ALA A 19 -6.58 -7.48 33.61
CA ALA A 19 -7.74 -6.71 34.04
C ALA A 19 -7.38 -5.36 34.69
N ASP A 20 -6.13 -5.19 35.13
CA ASP A 20 -5.63 -3.95 35.74
C ASP A 20 -4.98 -3.02 34.70
N TYR A 21 -4.92 -3.42 33.42
CA TYR A 21 -4.36 -2.60 32.35
C TYR A 21 -5.08 -1.24 32.29
N PRO A 22 -4.33 -0.12 32.19
CA PRO A 22 -4.93 1.21 32.25
C PRO A 22 -5.93 1.42 31.10
N HIS A 23 -7.07 2.01 31.44
CA HIS A 23 -8.09 2.35 30.46
C HIS A 23 -7.54 3.35 29.43
N GLN A 24 -7.75 3.07 28.15
CA GLN A 24 -7.52 4.06 27.10
C GLN A 24 -8.66 5.07 27.12
N SER A 25 -8.34 6.34 27.37
CA SER A 25 -9.32 7.44 27.26
C SER A 25 -9.10 8.23 25.97
N PHE A 26 -10.19 8.76 25.42
CA PHE A 26 -10.10 9.66 24.27
C PHE A 26 -9.21 10.88 24.55
N ASP A 27 -9.23 11.41 25.78
CA ASP A 27 -8.38 12.54 26.18
C ASP A 27 -6.89 12.15 26.22
N SER A 28 -6.57 10.95 26.70
CA SER A 28 -5.20 10.40 26.62
C SER A 28 -4.76 10.27 25.17
N TRP A 29 -5.57 9.63 24.32
CA TRP A 29 -5.29 9.49 22.89
C TRP A 29 -5.19 10.85 22.17
N LEU A 30 -5.99 11.85 22.59
CA LEU A 30 -5.94 13.20 22.05
C LEU A 30 -4.67 13.96 22.37
N ARG A 31 -4.02 13.62 23.50
CA ARG A 31 -2.78 14.25 23.97
C ARG A 31 -1.53 13.41 23.74
N GLU A 32 -1.64 12.26 23.09
CA GLU A 32 -0.48 11.45 22.73
C GLU A 32 0.49 12.24 21.86
N GLU A 33 1.76 12.27 22.26
CA GLU A 33 2.81 13.01 21.54
C GLU A 33 3.03 12.47 20.12
N ASP A 34 2.89 11.16 19.95
CA ASP A 34 3.00 10.47 18.67
C ASP A 34 1.76 10.68 17.78
N ARG A 35 0.71 11.32 18.30
CA ARG A 35 -0.50 11.60 17.52
C ARG A 35 -0.23 12.67 16.47
N ASN A 36 -0.65 12.37 15.25
CA ASN A 36 -0.75 13.38 14.20
C ASN A 36 -1.88 14.38 14.49
N GLU A 37 -1.54 15.61 14.86
CA GLU A 37 -2.53 16.68 15.01
C GLU A 37 -3.26 16.96 13.68
N THR A 38 -4.59 16.96 13.72
CA THR A 38 -5.46 17.39 12.61
C THR A 38 -5.51 18.92 12.58
N ALA A 39 -4.64 19.55 11.79
CA ALA A 39 -4.56 21.00 11.72
C ALA A 39 -5.62 21.57 10.76
N SER A 40 -6.61 22.31 11.29
CA SER A 40 -7.75 22.93 10.57
C SER A 40 -7.46 23.56 9.18
N ARG A 41 -6.23 24.02 8.92
CA ARG A 41 -5.86 24.64 7.64
C ARG A 41 -5.55 23.64 6.52
N LYS A 42 -5.35 22.34 6.79
CA LYS A 42 -4.77 21.38 5.82
C LYS A 42 -5.29 19.95 6.03
N ASN A 43 -6.60 19.78 5.89
CA ASN A 43 -7.31 18.49 6.05
C ASN A 43 -7.63 17.88 4.67
N VAL A 44 -6.67 17.80 3.76
CA VAL A 44 -6.89 17.24 2.42
C VAL A 44 -6.20 15.88 2.34
N VAL A 45 -6.95 14.85 1.95
CA VAL A 45 -6.41 13.54 1.64
C VAL A 45 -6.06 13.51 0.15
N HIS A 46 -4.79 13.35 -0.18
CA HIS A 46 -4.32 13.23 -1.54
C HIS A 46 -4.17 11.75 -1.93
N VAL A 47 -4.76 11.36 -3.04
CA VAL A 47 -4.62 10.02 -3.60
C VAL A 47 -3.78 10.10 -4.86
N ALA A 48 -2.74 9.27 -4.97
CA ALA A 48 -1.94 9.13 -6.16
C ALA A 48 -2.39 7.88 -6.94
N ALA A 49 -2.52 8.05 -8.25
CA ALA A 49 -2.79 6.94 -9.16
C ALA A 49 -1.63 5.93 -9.17
N PRO A 50 -1.89 4.69 -9.65
CA PRO A 50 -0.84 3.69 -9.83
C PRO A 50 0.36 4.21 -10.62
N PRO A 51 1.58 3.80 -10.24
CA PRO A 51 2.80 4.22 -10.92
C PRO A 51 2.87 3.70 -12.36
N ASP A 52 3.48 4.49 -13.23
CA ASP A 52 3.78 4.08 -14.59
C ASP A 52 4.90 3.04 -14.61
N ILE A 53 4.83 2.09 -15.55
CA ILE A 53 5.87 1.08 -15.73
C ILE A 53 6.62 1.43 -17.01
N GLN A 54 7.91 1.74 -16.90
CA GLN A 54 8.73 2.07 -18.05
C GLN A 54 9.02 0.83 -18.91
N PRO A 55 9.28 0.99 -20.23
CA PRO A 55 9.45 -0.15 -21.15
C PRO A 55 10.58 -1.11 -20.75
N ASP A 56 11.63 -0.61 -20.11
CA ASP A 56 12.79 -1.38 -19.63
C ASP A 56 12.43 -2.38 -18.52
N VAL A 57 11.30 -2.17 -17.84
CA VAL A 57 10.77 -3.05 -16.79
C VAL A 57 9.34 -3.52 -17.06
N SER A 58 8.99 -3.66 -18.33
CA SER A 58 7.66 -4.15 -18.77
C SER A 58 7.27 -5.52 -18.18
N PHE A 59 8.22 -6.34 -17.71
CA PHE A 59 7.91 -7.59 -16.99
C PHE A 59 7.10 -7.36 -15.70
N ILE A 60 7.16 -6.17 -15.10
CA ILE A 60 6.41 -5.83 -13.87
C ILE A 60 4.90 -5.89 -14.09
N TYR A 61 4.41 -5.67 -15.33
CA TYR A 61 2.99 -5.84 -15.64
C TYR A 61 2.48 -7.25 -15.31
N GLN A 62 3.35 -8.27 -15.39
CA GLN A 62 2.98 -9.65 -15.08
C GLN A 62 2.80 -9.88 -13.57
N TRP A 63 3.34 -8.99 -12.73
CA TRP A 63 3.23 -9.09 -11.27
C TRP A 63 1.91 -8.54 -10.72
N ASP A 64 1.13 -7.83 -11.54
CA ASP A 64 -0.24 -7.38 -11.26
C ASP A 64 -1.27 -8.48 -11.58
N THR A 65 -0.92 -9.44 -12.44
CA THR A 65 -1.88 -10.47 -12.88
C THR A 65 -1.80 -11.71 -11.99
N SER A 66 -2.94 -12.08 -11.41
CA SER A 66 -3.10 -13.36 -10.72
C SER A 66 -2.87 -14.53 -11.69
N GLN A 67 -2.15 -15.55 -11.23
CA GLN A 67 -1.92 -16.80 -11.97
C GLN A 67 -3.16 -17.72 -11.97
N ILE A 68 -4.22 -17.33 -11.26
CA ILE A 68 -5.48 -18.07 -11.21
C ILE A 68 -6.26 -17.81 -12.50
N LYS A 69 -6.48 -18.89 -13.26
CA LYS A 69 -7.28 -18.86 -14.48
C LYS A 69 -8.77 -18.93 -14.14
N ARG A 70 -9.53 -17.89 -14.49
CA ARG A 70 -11.00 -17.94 -14.58
C ARG A 70 -11.45 -17.23 -15.85
N ASP A 71 -12.49 -17.73 -16.50
CA ASP A 71 -13.04 -17.20 -17.76
C ASP A 71 -13.84 -15.90 -17.56
N THR A 72 -14.04 -15.46 -16.33
CA THR A 72 -14.84 -14.29 -16.00
C THR A 72 -13.99 -13.02 -16.06
N SER A 73 -14.31 -12.13 -16.99
CA SER A 73 -13.77 -10.77 -17.00
C SER A 73 -14.29 -10.02 -15.78
N VAL A 74 -13.39 -9.73 -14.84
CA VAL A 74 -13.70 -8.91 -13.65
C VAL A 74 -13.29 -7.47 -13.94
N PRO A 75 -14.15 -6.48 -13.60
CA PRO A 75 -13.82 -5.09 -13.81
C PRO A 75 -12.58 -4.69 -13.01
N THR A 76 -11.63 -4.03 -13.68
CA THR A 76 -10.45 -3.43 -13.05
C THR A 76 -10.89 -2.37 -12.05
N LEU A 77 -10.30 -2.37 -10.84
CA LEU A 77 -10.49 -1.32 -9.85
C LEU A 77 -10.19 0.05 -10.45
N LYS A 78 -11.18 0.95 -10.44
CA LYS A 78 -11.02 2.32 -10.90
C LYS A 78 -10.58 3.21 -9.75
N VAL A 79 -9.72 4.18 -10.04
CA VAL A 79 -9.23 5.12 -9.02
C VAL A 79 -10.38 5.97 -8.49
N GLU A 80 -11.37 6.25 -9.33
CA GLU A 80 -12.59 6.98 -8.99
C GLU A 80 -13.42 6.27 -7.91
N ASP A 81 -13.52 4.94 -7.96
CA ASP A 81 -14.24 4.16 -6.96
C ASP A 81 -13.55 4.25 -5.59
N VAL A 82 -12.20 4.25 -5.58
CA VAL A 82 -11.40 4.44 -4.36
C VAL A 82 -11.56 5.85 -3.81
N LEU A 83 -11.55 6.88 -4.66
CA LEU A 83 -11.77 8.26 -4.25
C LEU A 83 -13.13 8.43 -3.58
N ASN A 84 -14.20 7.90 -4.19
CA ASN A 84 -15.56 7.98 -3.66
C ASN A 84 -15.69 7.24 -2.31
N SER A 85 -15.07 6.06 -2.21
CA SER A 85 -15.03 5.30 -0.96
C SER A 85 -14.32 6.09 0.16
N LEU A 86 -13.16 6.68 -0.14
CA LEU A 86 -12.42 7.50 0.82
C LEU A 86 -13.16 8.77 1.20
N GLU A 87 -13.84 9.43 0.25
CA GLU A 87 -14.64 10.64 0.53
C GLU A 87 -15.80 10.35 1.47
N THR A 88 -16.40 9.17 1.37
CA THR A 88 -17.44 8.71 2.30
C THR A 88 -16.87 8.46 3.70
N PHE A 89 -15.63 7.98 3.81
CA PHE A 89 -15.01 7.63 5.09
C PHE A 89 -14.40 8.84 5.81
N TYR A 90 -13.74 9.75 5.08
CA TYR A 90 -13.06 10.93 5.61
C TYR A 90 -13.99 12.15 5.64
N LEU A 91 -15.12 12.03 6.33
CA LEU A 91 -16.09 13.11 6.48
C LEU A 91 -15.44 14.41 7.00
N GLY A 92 -15.65 15.51 6.28
CA GLY A 92 -15.09 16.83 6.63
C GLY A 92 -13.65 17.07 6.16
N SER A 93 -13.02 16.08 5.51
CA SER A 93 -11.70 16.23 4.87
C SER A 93 -11.83 15.99 3.36
N PRO A 94 -11.66 17.00 2.49
CA PRO A 94 -11.74 16.79 1.06
C PRO A 94 -10.72 15.75 0.59
N VAL A 95 -11.18 14.77 -0.17
CA VAL A 95 -10.33 13.79 -0.86
C VAL A 95 -10.08 14.30 -2.28
N LYS A 96 -8.81 14.39 -2.67
CA LYS A 96 -8.42 14.88 -4.00
C LYS A 96 -7.49 13.90 -4.65
N LEU A 97 -7.80 13.54 -5.91
CA LEU A 97 -6.79 12.98 -6.78
C LEU A 97 -5.66 14.02 -6.91
N GLN A 98 -4.43 13.57 -6.79
CA GLN A 98 -3.29 14.44 -6.86
C GLN A 98 -3.24 15.16 -8.23
N PRO A 99 -3.26 16.50 -8.26
CA PRO A 99 -3.34 17.24 -9.53
C PRO A 99 -2.00 17.17 -10.26
N ASN A 100 -2.05 16.71 -11.52
CA ASN A 100 -0.92 16.51 -12.44
C ASN A 100 0.13 15.51 -11.93
N PRO A 101 0.53 14.51 -12.75
CA PRO A 101 1.27 13.38 -12.24
C PRO A 101 2.63 13.87 -11.75
N ILE A 102 2.87 13.77 -10.45
CA ILE A 102 4.22 13.53 -9.98
C ILE A 102 4.57 12.18 -10.62
N PRO A 103 5.49 12.11 -11.60
CA PRO A 103 5.72 10.89 -12.35
C PRO A 103 6.34 9.88 -11.40
N VAL A 104 5.49 9.02 -10.87
CA VAL A 104 5.90 7.84 -10.13
C VAL A 104 6.04 6.72 -11.14
N SER A 105 7.23 6.14 -11.22
CA SER A 105 7.47 5.07 -12.20
C SER A 105 8.42 4.01 -11.72
N PHE A 106 8.19 2.79 -12.20
CA PHE A 106 9.15 1.72 -12.08
C PHE A 106 10.15 1.77 -13.24
N THR A 107 11.43 1.58 -12.91
CA THR A 107 12.55 1.48 -13.86
C THR A 107 13.54 0.40 -13.41
N SER A 108 14.46 0.02 -14.29
CA SER A 108 15.54 -0.91 -13.96
C SER A 108 16.45 -0.31 -12.88
N TRP A 109 16.84 -1.11 -11.89
CA TRP A 109 17.89 -0.72 -10.96
C TRP A 109 19.24 -0.58 -11.66
N GLU A 110 19.49 -1.40 -12.68
CA GLU A 110 20.70 -1.42 -13.49
C GLU A 110 20.55 -0.53 -14.72
N SER A 111 20.90 0.75 -14.58
CA SER A 111 21.14 1.66 -15.69
C SER A 111 22.47 2.37 -15.43
N GLY A 112 23.56 1.70 -15.82
CA GLY A 112 24.93 2.17 -15.61
C GLY A 112 25.99 1.13 -15.93
N GLY A 113 25.94 0.52 -17.11
CA GLY A 113 26.96 -0.43 -17.54
C GLY A 113 26.80 -0.86 -18.98
N THR A 114 27.55 -0.23 -19.88
CA THR A 114 27.92 -0.79 -21.17
C THR A 114 28.61 -2.13 -20.96
N ARG A 115 27.85 -3.23 -20.93
CA ARG A 115 28.38 -4.57 -21.19
C ARG A 115 27.55 -5.22 -22.28
N ARG A 116 27.92 -4.91 -23.52
CA ARG A 116 27.67 -5.78 -24.66
C ARG A 116 28.51 -7.05 -24.44
N GLY A 117 28.00 -7.97 -23.64
CA GLY A 117 28.42 -9.37 -23.63
C GLY A 117 27.49 -10.19 -24.53
N PRO A 118 27.94 -11.30 -25.12
CA PRO A 118 27.10 -12.13 -25.98
C PRO A 118 25.94 -12.69 -25.13
N LYS A 119 24.70 -12.45 -25.54
CA LYS A 119 23.51 -13.03 -24.92
C LYS A 119 23.51 -14.55 -25.12
N THR A 120 24.09 -15.30 -24.20
CA THR A 120 23.71 -16.70 -24.00
C THR A 120 22.31 -16.73 -23.39
N LYS A 121 21.43 -17.57 -23.94
CA LYS A 121 20.03 -17.78 -23.52
C LYS A 121 19.96 -18.51 -22.16
N THR A 122 20.60 -17.98 -21.13
CA THR A 122 20.38 -18.40 -19.75
C THR A 122 19.11 -17.71 -19.26
N LYS A 123 18.20 -18.46 -18.63
CA LYS A 123 16.98 -17.94 -17.99
C LYS A 123 17.30 -16.60 -17.32
N GLN A 124 16.64 -15.52 -17.73
CA GLN A 124 16.81 -14.25 -17.02
C GLN A 124 16.37 -14.49 -15.59
N GLU A 125 17.31 -14.46 -14.64
CA GLU A 125 16.98 -14.44 -13.23
C GLU A 125 16.13 -13.20 -12.99
N GLU A 126 14.95 -13.41 -12.40
CA GLU A 126 14.04 -12.31 -12.09
C GLU A 126 14.71 -11.35 -11.10
N PRO A 127 14.56 -10.03 -11.29
CA PRO A 127 15.39 -9.06 -10.57
C PRO A 127 15.04 -9.01 -9.09
N GLU A 128 16.05 -9.16 -8.22
CA GLU A 128 15.92 -8.99 -6.76
C GLU A 128 15.54 -7.55 -6.38
N TYR A 129 15.89 -6.58 -7.22
CA TYR A 129 15.67 -5.16 -6.99
C TYR A 129 15.07 -4.47 -8.21
N THR A 130 14.09 -3.61 -7.94
CA THR A 130 13.54 -2.66 -8.92
C THR A 130 13.71 -1.23 -8.40
N ARG A 131 13.83 -0.27 -9.32
CA ARG A 131 13.89 1.14 -8.98
C ARG A 131 12.50 1.76 -9.05
N PHE A 132 12.12 2.51 -8.02
CA PHE A 132 10.90 3.31 -7.97
C PHE A 132 11.27 4.79 -7.95
N ASN A 133 10.96 5.49 -9.03
CA ASN A 133 11.22 6.91 -9.18
C ASN A 133 10.04 7.70 -8.66
N ILE A 134 10.31 8.75 -7.89
CA ILE A 134 9.32 9.69 -7.40
C ILE A 134 9.91 11.09 -7.52
N GLU A 135 9.54 11.83 -8.57
CA GLU A 135 9.95 13.23 -8.84
C GLU A 135 11.47 13.47 -8.88
N ILE A 136 12.10 13.53 -7.70
CA ILE A 136 13.49 13.87 -7.43
C ILE A 136 14.23 12.75 -6.68
N GLU A 137 13.53 11.69 -6.30
CA GLU A 137 14.06 10.57 -5.53
C GLU A 137 13.94 9.27 -6.31
N CYS A 138 14.96 8.44 -6.19
CA CYS A 138 14.97 7.08 -6.69
C CYS A 138 15.12 6.14 -5.49
N VAL A 139 14.12 5.30 -5.27
CA VAL A 139 14.06 4.35 -4.16
C VAL A 139 14.29 2.94 -4.67
N ARG A 140 15.23 2.23 -4.05
CA ARG A 140 15.42 0.79 -4.30
C ARG A 140 14.34 -0.01 -3.58
N ILE A 141 13.53 -0.73 -4.34
CA ILE A 141 12.50 -1.66 -3.86
C ILE A 141 13.00 -3.09 -4.01
N ARG A 142 12.84 -3.88 -2.95
CA ARG A 142 13.13 -5.32 -2.97
C ARG A 142 11.95 -6.07 -3.54
N THR A 143 12.23 -7.14 -4.27
CA THR A 143 11.22 -8.07 -4.78
C THR A 143 11.46 -9.46 -4.20
N ARG A 144 10.41 -10.28 -4.14
CA ARG A 144 10.52 -11.71 -3.85
C ARG A 144 9.47 -12.48 -4.64
N ALA A 145 9.66 -13.79 -4.80
CA ALA A 145 8.58 -14.67 -5.28
C ALA A 145 7.45 -14.69 -4.26
N ALA A 146 6.18 -14.69 -4.70
CA ALA A 146 5.07 -14.76 -3.77
C ALA A 146 4.97 -16.18 -3.17
N PRO A 147 4.92 -16.32 -1.84
CA PRO A 147 4.93 -17.64 -1.19
C PRO A 147 3.65 -18.45 -1.45
N ASP A 148 2.55 -17.80 -1.83
CA ASP A 148 1.26 -18.42 -2.10
C ASP A 148 0.97 -18.70 -3.58
N GLU A 149 1.95 -18.38 -4.45
CA GLU A 149 1.94 -18.57 -5.90
C GLU A 149 0.73 -17.95 -6.63
N ILE A 150 -0.04 -17.07 -5.97
CA ILE A 150 -1.16 -16.35 -6.61
C ILE A 150 -0.61 -15.32 -7.58
N PHE A 151 0.44 -14.62 -7.18
CA PHE A 151 1.16 -13.65 -8.02
C PHE A 151 2.57 -14.16 -8.23
N GLN A 152 3.22 -13.76 -9.34
CA GLN A 152 4.60 -14.16 -9.59
C GLN A 152 5.54 -13.61 -8.50
N ARG A 153 5.38 -12.32 -8.18
CA ARG A 153 6.26 -11.62 -7.24
C ARG A 153 5.52 -10.62 -6.37
N GLN A 154 6.19 -10.24 -5.29
CA GLN A 154 5.76 -9.22 -4.35
C GLN A 154 6.83 -8.15 -4.19
N LEU A 155 6.41 -6.92 -3.98
CA LEU A 155 7.27 -5.78 -3.69
C LEU A 155 7.29 -5.49 -2.19
N LYS A 156 8.45 -5.10 -1.66
CA LYS A 156 8.54 -4.60 -0.28
C LYS A 156 8.23 -3.12 -0.25
N PRO A 157 7.13 -2.67 0.41
CA PRO A 157 6.83 -1.25 0.53
C PRO A 157 7.99 -0.52 1.22
N ARG A 158 8.39 0.61 0.64
CA ARG A 158 9.45 1.44 1.19
C ARG A 158 9.00 2.88 1.30
N ARG A 159 9.41 3.54 2.39
CA ARG A 159 9.18 4.97 2.60
C ARG A 159 10.00 5.78 1.59
N PRO A 160 9.39 6.70 0.83
CA PRO A 160 10.12 7.75 0.13
C PRO A 160 10.79 8.67 1.15
N SER A 161 12.11 8.83 1.10
CA SER A 161 12.85 9.64 2.08
C SER A 161 12.68 11.16 1.86
N ARG A 162 12.40 11.61 0.63
CA ARG A 162 12.36 13.03 0.25
C ARG A 162 10.99 13.54 -0.15
N CYS A 163 10.03 12.68 -0.53
CA CYS A 163 8.66 13.14 -0.81
C CYS A 163 7.98 13.78 0.41
N CYS A 164 8.44 13.43 1.62
CA CYS A 164 7.96 14.04 2.86
C CYS A 164 8.58 15.43 3.12
N ASN A 165 9.73 15.73 2.51
CA ASN A 165 10.52 16.94 2.79
C ASN A 165 10.38 18.03 1.72
N GLN A 166 10.02 17.70 0.48
CA GLN A 166 9.92 18.70 -0.60
C GLN A 166 8.63 19.54 -0.52
N HIS A 167 7.56 19.00 0.09
CA HIS A 167 6.38 19.77 0.49
C HIS A 167 6.54 20.33 1.92
N SER A 168 7.73 20.85 2.23
CA SER A 168 8.16 21.39 3.54
C SER A 168 7.36 22.58 4.09
N ALA A 169 6.19 22.87 3.53
CA ALA A 169 5.24 23.82 4.10
C ALA A 169 3.81 23.24 4.23
N GLN A 170 3.50 22.05 3.73
CA GLN A 170 2.14 21.51 3.67
C GLN A 170 2.08 20.08 4.22
N LYS A 171 1.52 19.94 5.43
CA LYS A 171 1.13 18.65 6.02
C LYS A 171 -0.04 18.08 5.21
N CYS A 172 0.24 17.25 4.22
CA CYS A 172 -0.75 16.59 3.37
C CYS A 172 -0.72 15.09 3.63
N GLU A 173 -1.89 14.47 3.81
CA GLU A 173 -2.03 13.02 3.84
C GLU A 173 -1.95 12.48 2.41
N ARG A 174 -1.12 11.46 2.17
CA ARG A 174 -0.92 10.88 0.84
C ARG A 174 -1.11 9.38 0.83
N THR A 175 -1.99 8.90 -0.05
CA THR A 175 -2.20 7.46 -0.30
C THR A 175 -1.76 7.14 -1.72
N ASN A 176 -0.75 6.29 -1.87
CA ASN A 176 -0.36 5.75 -3.17
C ASN A 176 -1.07 4.40 -3.37
N ILE A 177 -1.82 4.28 -4.46
CA ILE A 177 -2.39 3.00 -4.88
C ILE A 177 -1.37 2.32 -5.79
N ASP A 178 -1.04 1.07 -5.53
CA ASP A 178 -0.18 0.27 -6.39
C ASP A 178 -0.93 -0.99 -6.82
N LYS A 179 -0.63 -1.49 -8.02
CA LYS A 179 -1.28 -2.70 -8.53
C LYS A 179 -0.55 -3.97 -8.12
N GLN A 180 0.74 -3.88 -7.82
CA GLN A 180 1.53 -5.05 -7.43
C GLN A 180 1.26 -5.47 -5.98
N ASN A 181 1.43 -6.76 -5.72
CA ASN A 181 1.27 -7.39 -4.40
C ASN A 181 2.44 -7.05 -3.46
N PHE A 182 2.19 -6.96 -2.15
CA PHE A 182 3.19 -6.51 -1.17
C PHE A 182 3.55 -7.53 -0.08
N TYR A 183 4.70 -7.31 0.57
CA TYR A 183 5.12 -8.00 1.80
C TYR A 183 5.97 -7.10 2.71
N GLU A 184 6.01 -7.38 4.02
CA GLU A 184 6.86 -6.64 4.97
C GLU A 184 7.97 -7.52 5.57
N SER A 185 7.63 -8.71 6.06
CA SER A 185 8.52 -9.65 6.72
C SER A 185 8.67 -10.96 5.93
N ALA A 186 9.60 -11.82 6.37
CA ALA A 186 9.77 -13.16 5.79
C ALA A 186 8.60 -14.10 6.13
N ASP A 187 7.93 -13.84 7.26
CA ASP A 187 6.85 -14.68 7.79
C ASP A 187 5.49 -14.30 7.21
N ASP A 188 5.37 -13.12 6.59
CA ASP A 188 4.13 -12.67 5.96
C ASP A 188 3.89 -13.43 4.67
N THR A 189 2.65 -13.86 4.42
CA THR A 189 2.23 -14.31 3.10
C THR A 189 2.10 -13.12 2.15
N PHE A 190 1.43 -12.05 2.58
CA PHE A 190 1.31 -10.76 1.88
C PHE A 190 0.85 -9.67 2.85
N VAL A 191 0.93 -8.40 2.43
CA VAL A 191 0.29 -7.27 3.12
C VAL A 191 -0.55 -6.46 2.14
N CYS A 192 -1.66 -5.88 2.60
CA CYS A 192 -2.52 -5.03 1.76
C CYS A 192 -1.94 -3.62 1.57
N GLY A 193 -0.96 -3.23 2.39
CA GLY A 193 -0.41 -1.89 2.37
C GLY A 193 0.49 -1.63 3.56
N ARG A 194 1.04 -0.42 3.61
CA ARG A 194 1.84 0.07 4.74
C ARG A 194 1.60 1.56 4.94
N ALA A 195 1.41 1.96 6.19
CA ALA A 195 1.31 3.35 6.61
C ALA A 195 2.58 3.80 7.32
N TYR A 196 3.00 5.04 7.05
CA TYR A 196 4.10 5.73 7.69
C TYR A 196 3.52 6.90 8.49
N GLY A 197 3.05 6.61 9.71
CA GLY A 197 2.33 7.56 10.58
C GLY A 197 3.04 8.90 10.72
N GLY A 198 4.32 8.90 11.09
CA GLY A 198 5.12 10.12 11.24
C GLY A 198 5.32 10.95 9.95
N SER A 199 4.86 10.48 8.80
CA SER A 199 4.90 11.21 7.52
C SER A 199 3.56 11.35 6.84
N ARG A 200 2.49 10.80 7.42
CA ARG A 200 1.13 10.83 6.84
C ARG A 200 1.08 10.27 5.42
N VAL A 201 1.93 9.28 5.13
CA VAL A 201 1.98 8.58 3.85
C VAL A 201 1.52 7.15 4.04
N ALA A 202 0.61 6.68 3.20
CA ALA A 202 0.25 5.28 3.07
C ALA A 202 0.49 4.79 1.65
N VAL A 203 0.79 3.51 1.52
CA VAL A 203 0.86 2.81 0.23
C VAL A 203 -0.06 1.60 0.35
N VAL A 204 -0.95 1.42 -0.62
CA VAL A 204 -1.96 0.36 -0.63
C VAL A 204 -1.82 -0.44 -1.91
N SER A 205 -1.87 -1.77 -1.80
CA SER A 205 -1.91 -2.69 -2.93
C SER A 205 -3.34 -2.99 -3.31
N ALA A 206 -3.68 -2.84 -4.59
CA ALA A 206 -4.96 -3.24 -5.17
C ALA A 206 -5.00 -4.72 -5.59
N SER A 207 -3.84 -5.41 -5.65
CA SER A 207 -3.71 -6.76 -6.23
C SER A 207 -4.70 -7.79 -5.65
N ARG A 208 -4.92 -7.75 -4.34
CA ARG A 208 -5.75 -8.72 -3.61
C ARG A 208 -7.23 -8.38 -3.60
N TYR A 209 -7.59 -7.16 -3.97
CA TYR A 209 -8.98 -6.70 -4.04
C TYR A 209 -9.59 -7.04 -5.41
N ASN A 210 -9.46 -8.31 -5.80
CA ASN A 210 -9.98 -8.83 -7.04
C ASN A 210 -10.95 -9.98 -6.74
N PRO A 211 -12.24 -9.86 -7.08
CA PRO A 211 -13.26 -10.90 -6.88
C PRO A 211 -12.92 -12.31 -7.41
N ILE A 212 -12.00 -12.42 -8.38
CA ILE A 212 -11.47 -13.72 -8.84
C ILE A 212 -10.86 -14.51 -7.68
N LEU A 213 -10.33 -13.81 -6.68
CA LEU A 213 -9.66 -14.39 -5.52
C LEU A 213 -10.62 -14.76 -4.38
N ASP A 214 -11.89 -14.34 -4.41
CA ASP A 214 -12.84 -14.52 -3.30
C ASP A 214 -12.97 -15.99 -2.88
N GLY A 215 -13.06 -16.90 -3.86
CA GLY A 215 -13.12 -18.34 -3.59
C GLY A 215 -11.84 -18.92 -2.99
N LYS A 216 -10.68 -18.29 -3.18
CA LYS A 216 -9.42 -18.68 -2.52
C LYS A 216 -9.27 -18.02 -1.15
N HIS A 217 -9.85 -16.84 -0.96
CA HIS A 217 -9.91 -16.14 0.31
C HIS A 217 -11.07 -16.60 1.21
N ASN A 218 -11.88 -17.56 0.73
CA ASN A 218 -13.06 -18.07 1.41
C ASN A 218 -13.98 -16.92 1.89
N VAL A 219 -14.12 -15.90 1.04
CA VAL A 219 -15.03 -14.78 1.28
C VAL A 219 -16.44 -15.29 1.08
N ASP A 220 -17.29 -15.09 2.08
CA ASP A 220 -18.71 -15.44 1.99
C ASP A 220 -19.36 -14.61 0.88
N CYS A 221 -19.79 -15.28 -0.19
CA CYS A 221 -20.69 -14.67 -1.16
C CYS A 221 -22.11 -14.76 -0.58
N GLU A 222 -22.83 -13.64 -0.50
CA GLU A 222 -24.27 -13.68 -0.16
C GLU A 222 -24.95 -14.70 -1.08
N GLN A 223 -25.51 -15.75 -0.48
CA GLN A 223 -26.27 -16.75 -1.22
C GLN A 223 -27.50 -16.06 -1.80
N SER A 224 -27.56 -16.02 -3.13
CA SER A 224 -28.73 -15.58 -3.89
C SER A 224 -29.86 -16.60 -3.83
#